data_AF-A0A523K0J6-F1
#
_entry.id   AF-A0A523K0J6-F1
#
_cell.length_a   1.000
_cell.length_b   1.000
_cell.length_c   1.000
_cell.angle_alpha   90.00
_cell.angle_beta   90.00
_cell.angle_gamma   90.00
#
_symmetry.space_group_name_H-M   'P 1'
#
loop_
_entity.id
_entity.type
_entity.pdbx_description
1 polymer ?
#
loop_
_entity_poly.entity_id
_entity_poly.type
_entity_poly.pdbx_seq_one_letter_code
_entity_poly.pdbx_strand_id
1 'polypeptide(L)'
;MNALQHWNRCPEFIDIGDGNGSVRLRKRDDFYAIRGTIAKQLSADVVMRLTGDDVSILRGTPPADAAPAFELLPVYAAARDATPAVATGRIFLRLEEDMSIDTVRDDIEALDFRIDEVPLHAPHCAWLEPKSERIDEALSKLDRLRALPLTAHVEPQLLRPRSWKGRP
;
A
#
# COMPACT_ATOMS: atom_id res chain seq x y z
N MET A 1 11.29 15.65 -8.35
CA MET A 1 9.89 15.62 -7.86
C MET A 1 9.98 15.37 -6.35
N ASN A 2 9.26 16.11 -5.52
CA ASN A 2 9.38 15.98 -4.05
C ASN A 2 8.40 14.95 -3.49
N ALA A 3 8.60 14.52 -2.23
CA ALA A 3 7.77 13.50 -1.59
C ALA A 3 6.27 13.87 -1.57
N LEU A 4 5.95 15.16 -1.39
CA LEU A 4 4.56 15.65 -1.40
C LEU A 4 3.90 15.49 -2.77
N GLN A 5 4.62 15.72 -3.87
CA GLN A 5 4.10 15.50 -5.23
C GLN A 5 3.75 14.03 -5.47
N HIS A 6 4.54 13.09 -4.96
CA HIS A 6 4.21 11.66 -5.04
C HIS A 6 3.01 11.29 -4.18
N TRP A 7 2.95 11.79 -2.95
CA TRP A 7 1.79 11.58 -2.08
C TRP A 7 0.49 12.12 -2.71
N ASN A 8 0.54 13.29 -3.36
CA ASN A 8 -0.61 13.89 -4.07
C ASN A 8 -1.06 13.06 -5.28
N ARG A 9 -0.16 12.29 -5.90
CA ARG A 9 -0.47 11.42 -7.05
C ARG A 9 -1.04 10.07 -6.65
N CYS A 10 -1.01 9.71 -5.36
CA CYS A 10 -1.67 8.51 -4.88
C CYS A 10 -3.18 8.59 -5.19
N PRO A 11 -3.80 7.49 -5.65
CA PRO A 11 -5.19 7.50 -6.05
C PRO A 11 -6.12 7.87 -4.89
N GLU A 12 -7.21 8.57 -5.18
CA GLU A 12 -8.19 8.95 -4.15
C GLU A 12 -8.87 7.71 -3.55
N PHE A 13 -9.06 6.66 -4.35
CA PHE A 13 -9.69 5.42 -3.93
C PHE A 13 -8.82 4.22 -4.28
N ILE A 14 -8.80 3.25 -3.38
CA ILE A 14 -8.28 1.91 -3.65
C ILE A 14 -9.32 0.90 -3.23
N ASP A 15 -9.48 -0.15 -4.02
CA ASP A 15 -10.34 -1.27 -3.68
C ASP A 15 -9.48 -2.40 -3.08
N ILE A 16 -9.93 -2.97 -1.97
CA ILE A 16 -9.35 -4.15 -1.32
C ILE A 16 -10.42 -5.24 -1.18
N GLY A 17 -10.01 -6.49 -1.02
CA GLY A 17 -10.94 -7.61 -0.80
C GLY A 17 -10.77 -8.73 -1.80
N ASP A 18 -11.12 -9.93 -1.36
CA ASP A 18 -11.04 -11.16 -2.16
C ASP A 18 -12.31 -11.30 -3.03
N GLY A 19 -12.33 -12.27 -3.94
CA GLY A 19 -13.43 -12.49 -4.89
C GLY A 19 -14.84 -12.65 -4.27
N ASN A 20 -14.98 -12.67 -2.94
CA ASN A 20 -16.26 -12.71 -2.22
C ASN A 20 -16.76 -11.34 -1.73
N GLY A 21 -15.99 -10.26 -1.89
CA GLY A 21 -16.43 -8.91 -1.59
C GLY A 21 -15.32 -7.87 -1.64
N SER A 22 -15.62 -6.68 -2.18
CA SER A 22 -14.69 -5.56 -2.20
C SER A 22 -15.09 -4.47 -1.21
N VAL A 23 -14.09 -3.91 -0.53
CA VAL A 23 -14.20 -2.71 0.30
C VAL A 23 -13.42 -1.60 -0.39
N ARG A 24 -14.12 -0.52 -0.73
CA ARG A 24 -13.49 0.69 -1.24
C ARG A 24 -12.96 1.53 -0.08
N LEU A 25 -11.67 1.81 -0.10
CA LEU A 25 -11.03 2.74 0.83
C LEU A 25 -10.79 4.08 0.14
N ARG A 26 -10.97 5.16 0.90
CA ARG A 26 -10.68 6.53 0.45
C ARG A 26 -9.40 7.03 1.10
N LYS A 27 -8.55 7.68 0.33
CA LYS A 27 -7.37 8.42 0.80
C LYS A 27 -7.82 9.51 1.77
N ARG A 28 -7.10 9.64 2.88
CA ARG A 28 -7.33 10.64 3.91
C ARG A 28 -6.44 11.84 3.64
N ASP A 29 -7.04 13.01 3.43
CA ASP A 29 -6.30 14.26 3.30
C ASP A 29 -6.06 14.95 4.65
N ASP A 30 -6.71 14.47 5.72
CA ASP A 30 -6.53 14.90 7.10
C ASP A 30 -5.55 14.02 7.89
N PHE A 31 -4.94 13.03 7.23
CA PHE A 31 -3.88 12.20 7.78
C PHE A 31 -2.80 11.91 6.74
N TYR A 32 -1.57 11.76 7.21
CA TYR A 32 -0.48 11.20 6.43
C TYR A 32 0.35 10.29 7.32
N ALA A 33 1.10 9.39 6.70
CA ALA A 33 2.03 8.53 7.43
C ALA A 33 3.47 8.83 7.00
N ILE A 34 4.39 8.63 7.94
CA ILE A 34 5.82 8.73 7.71
C ILE A 34 6.48 7.41 8.08
N ARG A 35 7.43 6.97 7.26
CA ARG A 35 8.38 5.89 7.62
C ARG A 35 9.74 6.52 7.89
N GLY A 36 10.30 6.22 9.06
CA GLY A 36 11.60 6.74 9.50
C GLY A 36 11.53 7.68 10.71
N THR A 37 12.64 8.39 10.97
CA THR A 37 12.79 9.18 12.21
C THR A 37 11.92 10.42 12.19
N ILE A 38 11.04 10.53 13.18
CA ILE A 38 10.17 11.71 13.36
C ILE A 38 10.97 12.86 13.98
N ALA A 39 10.95 14.02 13.33
CA ALA A 39 11.46 15.24 13.91
C ALA A 39 10.64 15.62 15.17
N LYS A 40 11.28 16.14 16.22
CA LYS A 40 10.62 16.46 17.50
C LYS A 40 9.40 17.38 17.32
N GLN A 41 9.44 18.26 16.31
CA GLN A 41 8.36 19.19 15.98
C GLN A 41 7.08 18.48 15.53
N LEU A 42 7.19 17.36 14.82
CA LEU A 42 6.05 16.58 14.32
C LEU A 42 5.50 15.59 15.37
N SER A 43 6.18 15.44 16.52
CA SER A 43 5.81 14.45 17.53
C SER A 43 4.44 14.73 18.20
N ALA A 44 4.01 16.00 18.25
CA ALA A 44 2.72 16.39 18.81
C ALA A 44 1.54 15.96 17.93
N ASP A 45 1.76 15.78 16.62
CA ASP A 45 0.72 15.43 15.65
C ASP A 45 0.59 13.91 15.45
N VAL A 46 1.47 13.12 16.07
CA VAL A 46 1.43 11.66 16.00
C VAL A 46 0.17 11.15 16.69
N VAL A 47 -0.74 10.61 15.89
CA VAL A 47 -1.96 9.95 16.40
C VAL A 47 -1.76 8.47 16.67
N MET A 48 -0.77 7.86 16.00
CA MET A 48 -0.55 6.42 16.08
C MET A 48 0.85 6.02 15.61
N ARG A 49 1.41 4.98 16.22
CA ARG A 49 2.65 4.33 15.79
C ARG A 49 2.39 2.87 15.46
N LEU A 50 2.82 2.45 14.27
CA LEU A 50 2.80 1.07 13.80
C LEU A 50 4.19 0.48 14.09
N THR A 51 4.38 0.02 15.32
CA THR A 51 5.69 -0.33 15.91
C THR A 51 6.43 -1.48 15.23
N GLY A 52 5.81 -2.18 14.27
CA GLY A 52 6.46 -3.22 13.47
C GLY A 52 7.25 -2.69 12.28
N ASP A 53 6.91 -1.50 11.78
CA ASP A 53 7.33 -1.04 10.45
C ASP A 53 7.98 0.35 10.48
N ASP A 54 8.27 0.88 11.68
CA ASP A 54 8.73 2.25 11.91
C ASP A 54 7.86 3.32 11.21
N VAL A 55 6.56 3.03 11.15
CA VAL A 55 5.57 3.92 10.53
C VAL A 55 4.80 4.66 11.61
N SER A 56 4.65 5.97 11.44
CA SER A 56 3.80 6.80 12.29
C SER A 56 2.74 7.49 11.46
N ILE A 57 1.51 7.53 11.97
CA ILE A 57 0.39 8.26 11.37
C ILE A 57 0.26 9.59 12.11
N LEU A 58 0.20 10.67 11.35
CA LEU A 58 0.11 12.04 11.81
C LEU A 58 -1.18 12.67 11.32
N ARG A 59 -1.74 13.57 12.14
CA ARG A 59 -2.90 14.39 11.75
C ARG A 59 -2.45 15.56 10.86
N GLY A 60 -3.31 15.94 9.92
CA GLY A 60 -3.10 17.08 9.04
C GLY A 60 -2.61 16.66 7.65
N THR A 61 -2.03 17.63 6.94
CA THR A 61 -1.45 17.44 5.61
C THR A 61 0.07 17.36 5.70
N PRO A 62 0.76 16.59 4.84
CA PRO A 62 2.20 16.57 4.83
C PRO A 62 2.80 17.98 4.63
N PRO A 63 3.90 18.33 5.32
CA PRO A 63 4.54 19.62 5.15
C PRO A 63 5.08 19.80 3.72
N ALA A 64 4.95 21.02 3.18
CA ALA A 64 5.37 21.35 1.81
C ALA A 64 6.88 21.19 1.59
N ASP A 65 7.65 21.38 2.64
CA ASP A 65 9.09 21.26 2.74
C ASP A 65 9.53 19.94 3.38
N ALA A 66 8.69 18.89 3.31
CA ALA A 66 9.01 17.55 3.83
C ALA A 66 10.44 17.15 3.45
N ALA A 67 11.33 17.19 4.45
CA ALA A 67 12.73 16.89 4.31
C ALA A 67 12.89 15.42 3.85
N PRO A 68 13.99 15.07 3.16
CA PRO A 68 14.25 13.69 2.71
C PRO A 68 14.49 12.70 3.87
N ALA A 69 14.38 13.14 5.13
CA ALA A 69 14.61 12.34 6.32
C ALA A 69 13.54 11.26 6.56
N PHE A 70 12.40 11.31 5.87
CA PHE A 70 11.33 10.33 5.98
C PHE A 70 10.59 10.12 4.65
N GLU A 71 10.04 8.94 4.47
CA GLU A 71 9.16 8.59 3.35
C GLU A 71 7.72 8.99 3.68
N LEU A 72 7.02 9.64 2.77
CA LEU A 72 5.59 9.96 2.92
C LEU A 72 4.72 8.82 2.38
N LEU A 73 3.84 8.31 3.23
CA LEU A 73 2.94 7.21 2.93
C LEU A 73 1.47 7.70 2.93
N PRO A 74 0.65 7.27 1.95
CA PRO A 74 -0.76 7.60 1.93
C PRO A 74 -1.54 6.79 2.97
N VAL A 75 -2.49 7.46 3.63
CA VAL A 75 -3.39 6.86 4.62
C VAL A 75 -4.76 6.69 3.98
N TYR A 76 -5.37 5.52 4.14
CA TYR A 76 -6.69 5.18 3.61
C TYR A 76 -7.63 4.71 4.72
N ALA A 77 -8.94 4.90 4.54
CA ALA A 77 -9.97 4.36 5.42
C ALA A 77 -11.27 4.08 4.67
N ALA A 78 -12.05 3.10 5.15
CA ALA A 78 -13.36 2.75 4.56
C ALA A 78 -14.43 3.82 4.83
N ALA A 79 -14.34 4.52 5.97
CA ALA A 79 -15.23 5.59 6.39
C ALA A 79 -14.43 6.65 7.17
N ARG A 80 -15.07 7.78 7.49
CA ARG A 80 -14.38 8.92 8.13
C ARG A 80 -13.89 8.63 9.54
N ASP A 81 -14.61 7.76 10.24
CA ASP A 81 -14.38 7.29 11.60
C ASP A 81 -13.76 5.89 11.65
N ALA A 82 -13.57 5.25 10.49
CA ALA A 82 -12.92 3.95 10.40
C ALA A 82 -11.42 4.07 10.74
N THR A 83 -10.87 2.97 11.26
CA THR A 83 -9.44 2.85 11.56
C THR A 83 -8.61 3.13 10.30
N PRO A 84 -7.64 4.06 10.34
CA PRO A 84 -6.78 4.32 9.20
C PRO A 84 -5.84 3.13 8.93
N ALA A 85 -5.54 2.94 7.65
CA ALA A 85 -4.59 1.97 7.15
C ALA A 85 -3.55 2.68 6.27
N VAL A 86 -2.29 2.27 6.35
CA VAL A 86 -1.20 2.88 5.59
C VAL A 86 -0.80 1.97 4.44
N ALA A 87 -0.82 2.46 3.20
CA ALA A 87 -0.35 1.68 2.07
C ALA A 87 1.19 1.71 1.98
N THR A 88 1.81 0.56 1.78
CA THR A 88 3.28 0.42 1.76
C THR A 88 3.89 0.48 0.37
N GLY A 89 3.07 0.32 -0.68
CA GLY A 89 3.52 0.15 -2.07
C GLY A 89 3.79 -1.29 -2.48
N ARG A 90 3.91 -2.23 -1.54
CA ARG A 90 4.00 -3.67 -1.83
C ARG A 90 2.61 -4.19 -2.21
N ILE A 91 2.52 -5.03 -3.24
CA ILE A 91 1.26 -5.58 -3.74
C ILE A 91 1.29 -7.11 -3.60
N PHE A 92 0.22 -7.69 -3.07
CA PHE A 92 0.00 -9.13 -3.13
C PHE A 92 -0.73 -9.47 -4.42
N LEU A 93 -0.19 -10.43 -5.18
CA LEU A 93 -0.81 -11.03 -6.36
C LEU A 93 -1.01 -12.52 -6.10
N ARG A 94 -2.18 -13.03 -6.46
CA ARG A 94 -2.50 -14.45 -6.49
C ARG A 94 -3.13 -14.80 -7.82
N LEU A 95 -2.61 -15.84 -8.46
CA LEU A 95 -3.18 -16.47 -9.64
C LEU A 95 -4.14 -17.60 -9.24
N GLU A 96 -4.80 -18.20 -10.21
CA GLU A 96 -5.49 -19.49 -10.05
C GLU A 96 -4.54 -20.56 -9.45
N GLU A 97 -5.06 -21.47 -8.61
CA GLU A 97 -4.26 -22.34 -7.73
C GLU A 97 -3.28 -23.27 -8.46
N ASP A 98 -3.55 -23.61 -9.73
CA ASP A 98 -2.73 -24.49 -10.57
C ASP A 98 -1.66 -23.76 -11.41
N MET A 99 -1.58 -22.43 -11.28
CA MET A 99 -0.68 -21.59 -12.06
C MET A 99 0.53 -21.11 -11.26
N SER A 100 1.74 -21.22 -11.82
CA SER A 100 2.92 -20.60 -11.20
C SER A 100 2.97 -19.10 -11.52
N ILE A 101 3.43 -18.26 -10.58
CA ILE A 101 3.73 -16.84 -10.81
C ILE A 101 4.69 -16.63 -12.00
N ASP A 102 5.59 -17.59 -12.24
CA ASP A 102 6.51 -17.50 -13.38
C ASP A 102 5.80 -17.46 -14.73
N THR A 103 4.56 -17.96 -14.82
CA THR A 103 3.78 -17.96 -16.08
C THR A 103 3.36 -16.58 -16.55
N VAL A 104 3.30 -15.59 -15.64
CA VAL A 104 2.93 -14.19 -15.93
C VAL A 104 4.06 -13.21 -15.60
N ARG A 105 5.29 -13.71 -15.40
CA ARG A 105 6.45 -12.89 -15.01
C ARG A 105 6.70 -11.74 -15.98
N ASP A 106 6.68 -12.02 -17.27
CA ASP A 106 6.93 -11.01 -18.30
C ASP A 106 5.84 -9.91 -18.28
N ASP A 107 4.58 -10.27 -18.03
CA ASP A 107 3.48 -9.32 -17.92
C ASP A 107 3.61 -8.44 -16.66
N ILE A 108 4.00 -9.03 -15.51
CA ILE A 108 4.30 -8.30 -14.28
C ILE A 108 5.44 -7.30 -14.53
N GLU A 109 6.51 -7.75 -15.19
CA GLU A 109 7.66 -6.91 -15.49
C GLU A 109 7.34 -5.77 -16.46
N ALA A 110 6.46 -6.02 -17.43
CA ALA A 110 5.94 -5.01 -18.38
C ALA A 110 5.06 -3.96 -17.70
N LEU A 111 4.49 -4.27 -16.53
CA LEU A 111 3.80 -3.31 -15.67
C LEU A 111 4.74 -2.56 -14.70
N ASP A 112 6.05 -2.69 -14.89
CA ASP A 112 7.12 -2.13 -14.04
C ASP A 112 7.10 -2.63 -12.59
N PHE A 113 6.70 -3.88 -12.37
CA PHE A 113 6.86 -4.54 -11.07
C PHE A 113 8.01 -5.53 -11.09
N ARG A 114 8.62 -5.75 -9.92
CA ARG A 114 9.50 -6.89 -9.64
C ARG A 114 8.78 -7.85 -8.71
N ILE A 115 9.02 -9.14 -8.89
CA ILE A 115 8.63 -10.16 -7.91
C ILE A 115 9.66 -10.09 -6.78
N ASP A 116 9.19 -9.70 -5.60
CA ASP A 116 10.00 -9.58 -4.38
C ASP A 116 10.08 -10.94 -3.66
N GLU A 117 8.95 -11.62 -3.51
CA GLU A 117 8.88 -12.90 -2.81
C GLU A 117 7.81 -13.81 -3.42
N VAL A 118 8.16 -15.09 -3.61
CA VAL A 118 7.21 -16.16 -3.93
C VAL A 118 7.23 -17.15 -2.76
N PRO A 119 6.14 -17.28 -1.98
CA PRO A 119 6.10 -18.21 -0.86
C PRO A 119 6.25 -19.67 -1.35
N LEU A 120 7.18 -20.42 -0.76
CA LEU A 120 7.48 -21.81 -1.18
C LEU A 120 6.26 -22.74 -1.19
N HIS A 121 5.29 -22.51 -0.31
CA HIS A 121 4.07 -23.31 -0.19
C HIS A 121 2.93 -22.83 -1.09
N ALA A 122 3.10 -21.71 -1.79
CA ALA A 122 2.09 -21.09 -2.65
C ALA A 122 2.75 -20.47 -3.89
N PRO A 123 3.23 -21.29 -4.85
CA PRO A 123 3.93 -20.80 -6.05
C PRO A 123 3.04 -19.97 -6.99
N HIS A 124 1.72 -20.01 -6.79
CA HIS A 124 0.71 -19.19 -7.46
C HIS A 124 0.53 -17.80 -6.82
N CYS A 125 1.24 -17.51 -5.73
CA CYS A 125 1.20 -16.22 -5.03
C CYS A 125 2.55 -15.51 -5.11
N ALA A 126 2.53 -14.18 -5.18
CA ALA A 126 3.74 -13.36 -5.04
C ALA A 126 3.47 -12.04 -4.31
N TRP A 127 4.50 -11.57 -3.63
CA TRP A 127 4.64 -10.17 -3.30
C TRP A 127 5.39 -9.44 -4.41
N LEU A 128 4.85 -8.30 -4.81
CA LEU A 128 5.38 -7.45 -5.85
C LEU A 128 5.78 -6.10 -5.28
N GLU A 129 6.82 -5.52 -5.86
CA GLU A 129 7.23 -4.14 -5.60
C GLU A 129 7.34 -3.35 -6.91
N PRO A 130 6.98 -2.06 -6.91
CA PRO A 130 7.23 -1.22 -8.08
C PRO A 130 8.74 -1.08 -8.31
N LYS A 131 9.22 -1.26 -9.54
CA LYS A 131 10.65 -1.06 -9.91
C LYS A 131 11.13 0.37 -9.61
N SER A 132 10.22 1.33 -9.59
CA SER A 132 10.49 2.74 -9.27
C SER A 132 10.56 3.03 -7.77
N GLU A 133 10.24 2.06 -6.90
CA GLU A 133 10.12 2.23 -5.45
C GLU A 133 9.07 3.27 -5.04
N ARG A 134 8.13 3.57 -5.95
CA ARG A 134 7.11 4.61 -5.76
C ARG A 134 5.72 4.02 -5.51
N ILE A 135 5.17 4.37 -4.35
CA ILE A 135 3.84 3.93 -3.90
C ILE A 135 2.73 4.42 -4.83
N ASP A 136 2.82 5.68 -5.29
CA ASP A 136 1.79 6.25 -6.17
C ASP A 136 1.67 5.47 -7.50
N GLU A 137 2.81 5.03 -8.04
CA GLU A 137 2.83 4.20 -9.24
C GLU A 137 2.28 2.80 -8.98
N ALA A 138 2.67 2.16 -7.86
CA ALA A 138 2.14 0.84 -7.49
C ALA A 138 0.62 0.85 -7.36
N LEU A 139 0.07 1.81 -6.62
CA LEU A 139 -1.37 1.90 -6.38
C LEU A 139 -2.15 2.27 -7.66
N SER A 140 -1.58 3.09 -8.54
CA SER A 140 -2.23 3.45 -9.82
C SER A 140 -2.36 2.29 -10.81
N LYS A 141 -1.62 1.18 -10.59
CA LYS A 141 -1.57 0.02 -11.49
C LYS A 141 -2.35 -1.19 -10.97
N LEU A 142 -3.05 -1.07 -9.84
CA LEU A 142 -3.84 -2.17 -9.25
C LEU A 142 -4.83 -2.79 -10.26
N ASP A 143 -5.56 -1.97 -11.02
CA ASP A 143 -6.53 -2.48 -12.00
C ASP A 143 -5.87 -3.18 -13.18
N ARG A 144 -4.65 -2.78 -13.56
CA ARG A 144 -3.89 -3.45 -14.61
C ARG A 144 -3.37 -4.80 -14.14
N LEU A 145 -2.91 -4.89 -12.89
CA LEU A 145 -2.54 -6.16 -12.28
C LEU A 145 -3.75 -7.11 -12.20
N ARG A 146 -4.93 -6.61 -11.85
CA ARG A 146 -6.19 -7.40 -11.83
C ARG A 146 -6.60 -7.91 -13.19
N ALA A 147 -6.23 -7.20 -14.24
CA ALA A 147 -6.54 -7.56 -15.62
C ALA A 147 -5.55 -8.55 -16.24
N LEU A 148 -4.48 -8.93 -15.52
CA LEU A 148 -3.56 -9.95 -16.00
C LEU A 148 -4.28 -11.30 -16.15
N PRO A 149 -3.92 -12.11 -17.16
CA PRO A 149 -4.48 -13.45 -17.32
C PRO A 149 -4.36 -14.27 -16.02
N LEU A 150 -5.40 -15.05 -15.72
CA LEU A 150 -5.39 -16.03 -14.61
C LEU A 150 -5.22 -15.40 -13.22
N THR A 151 -5.42 -14.08 -13.10
CA THR A 151 -5.35 -13.38 -11.82
C THR A 151 -6.62 -13.65 -11.01
N ALA A 152 -6.44 -14.30 -9.87
CA ALA A 152 -7.51 -14.58 -8.92
C ALA A 152 -7.68 -13.46 -7.89
N HIS A 153 -6.59 -12.80 -7.48
CA HIS A 153 -6.64 -11.73 -6.46
C HIS A 153 -5.46 -10.76 -6.55
N VAL A 154 -5.74 -9.48 -6.30
CA VAL A 154 -4.73 -8.41 -6.19
C VAL A 154 -5.11 -7.45 -5.08
N GLU A 155 -4.20 -7.25 -4.15
CA GLU A 155 -4.42 -6.35 -3.02
C GLU A 155 -3.14 -5.61 -2.60
N PRO A 156 -3.19 -4.28 -2.38
CA PRO A 156 -2.07 -3.57 -1.78
C PRO A 156 -1.86 -4.01 -0.32
N GLN A 157 -0.60 -4.12 0.08
CA GLN A 157 -0.27 -4.31 1.48
C GLN A 157 -0.63 -3.05 2.28
N LEU A 158 -1.45 -3.25 3.31
CA LEU A 158 -1.88 -2.20 4.22
C LEU A 158 -1.40 -2.48 5.63
N LEU A 159 -0.68 -1.53 6.23
CA LEU A 159 -0.35 -1.58 7.64
C LEU A 159 -1.53 -1.07 8.46
N ARG A 160 -1.89 -1.84 9.49
CA ARG A 160 -2.99 -1.52 10.40
C ARG A 160 -2.55 -1.71 11.85
N PRO A 161 -3.26 -1.10 12.82
CA PRO A 161 -2.93 -1.24 14.23
C PRO A 161 -3.18 -2.68 14.69
N ARG A 162 -2.23 -3.26 15.42
CA ARG A 162 -2.35 -4.63 15.97
C ARG A 162 -3.52 -4.81 16.95
N SER A 163 -4.13 -3.72 17.44
CA SER A 163 -5.34 -3.74 18.27
C SER A 163 -6.62 -4.03 17.48
N TRP A 164 -6.55 -4.19 16.16
CA TRP A 164 -7.68 -4.66 15.35
C TRP A 164 -7.94 -6.16 15.60
N LYS A 165 -8.84 -6.45 16.55
CA LYS A 165 -9.62 -7.68 16.49
C LYS A 165 -10.65 -7.46 15.38
N GLY A 166 -10.37 -7.98 14.18
CA GLY A 166 -11.41 -8.15 13.19
C GLY A 166 -12.51 -8.97 13.83
N ARG A 167 -13.69 -8.38 14.04
CA ARG A 167 -14.86 -9.21 14.29
C ARG A 167 -15.21 -9.88 12.96
N PRO A 168 -15.41 -11.20 12.94
CA PRO A 168 -16.05 -11.88 11.82
C PRO A 168 -17.46 -11.32 11.60
#